data_AF-A0A4V2AV35-F1
#
_entry.id   AF-A0A4V2AV35-F1
#
_cell.length_a   1.000
_cell.length_b   1.000
_cell.length_c   1.000
_cell.angle_alpha   90.00
_cell.angle_beta   90.00
_cell.angle_gamma   90.00
#
_symmetry.space_group_name_H-M   'P 1'
#
loop_
_entity.id
_entity.type
_entity.pdbx_description
1 polymer ?
#
loop_
_entity_poly.entity_id
_entity_poly.type
_entity_poly.pdbx_seq_one_letter_code
_entity_poly.pdbx_strand_id
1 'polypeptide(L)' 'MEPKPLRLKLQFGIYKIIDPFVRLLIKIGFTPNLITIVGFFLNLGVAVIFILGAEKTNRGDFSYVGWAGGLILFAG' A
#
# COMPACT_ATOMS: atom_id res chain seq x y z
N MET A 1 -3.78 -5.47 -37.15
CA MET A 1 -4.07 -5.11 -35.74
C MET A 1 -2.75 -4.76 -35.10
N GLU A 2 -2.49 -3.49 -34.81
CA GLU A 2 -1.24 -3.12 -34.13
C GLU A 2 -1.16 -3.82 -32.76
N PRO A 3 0.00 -4.42 -32.40
CA PRO A 3 0.17 -5.01 -31.09
C PRO A 3 0.07 -3.90 -30.05
N LYS A 4 -0.95 -3.99 -29.17
CA LYS A 4 -1.13 -3.04 -28.07
C LYS A 4 0.20 -2.89 -27.31
N PRO A 5 0.67 -1.65 -27.06
CA PRO A 5 1.94 -1.41 -26.41
C PRO A 5 2.01 -2.14 -25.06
N LEU A 6 3.20 -2.63 -24.70
CA LEU A 6 3.41 -3.48 -23.50
C LEU A 6 2.84 -2.84 -22.22
N ARG A 7 2.95 -1.52 -22.12
CA ARG A 7 2.37 -0.69 -21.04
C ARG A 7 0.87 -0.91 -20.89
N LEU A 8 0.13 -0.98 -21.99
CA LEU A 8 -1.31 -1.21 -21.99
C LEU A 8 -1.63 -2.59 -21.42
N LYS A 9 -0.85 -3.61 -21.81
CA LYS A 9 -1.06 -4.99 -21.33
C LYS A 9 -0.84 -5.13 -19.82
N LEU A 10 0.23 -4.51 -19.29
CA LEU A 10 0.47 -4.48 -17.84
C LEU A 10 -0.63 -3.71 -17.11
N GLN A 11 -1.01 -2.54 -17.64
CA GLN A 11 -2.04 -1.70 -17.03
C GLN A 11 -3.40 -2.42 -16.97
N PHE A 12 -3.82 -3.08 -18.06
CA PHE A 12 -5.03 -3.90 -18.05
C PHE A 12 -4.95 -5.08 -17.08
N GLY A 13 -3.78 -5.69 -16.91
CA GLY A 13 -3.56 -6.74 -15.91
C GLY A 13 -3.79 -6.25 -14.49
N ILE A 14 -3.24 -5.08 -14.15
CA ILE A 14 -3.39 -4.45 -12.84
C ILE A 14 -4.85 -4.07 -12.59
N TYR A 15 -5.50 -3.36 -13.52
CA TYR A 15 -6.90 -2.96 -13.37
C TYR A 15 -7.85 -4.16 -13.23
N LYS A 16 -7.56 -5.27 -13.91
CA LYS A 16 -8.37 -6.50 -13.77
C LYS A 16 -8.39 -7.04 -12.33
N ILE A 17 -7.35 -6.77 -11.55
CA ILE A 17 -7.24 -7.20 -10.14
C ILE A 17 -7.77 -6.12 -9.20
N ILE A 18 -7.41 -4.85 -9.43
CA ILE A 18 -7.77 -3.74 -8.54
C ILE A 18 -9.26 -3.39 -8.63
N ASP A 19 -9.84 -3.30 -9.83
CA ASP A 19 -11.25 -2.90 -10.01
C ASP A 19 -12.25 -3.78 -9.23
N PRO A 20 -12.22 -5.13 -9.31
CA PRO A 20 -13.16 -5.94 -8.56
C PRO A 20 -12.95 -5.82 -7.04
N PHE A 21 -11.72 -5.60 -6.59
CA PHE A 21 -11.41 -5.36 -5.18
C PHE A 21 -12.00 -4.03 -4.69
N VAL A 22 -11.80 -2.94 -5.43
CA VAL A 22 -12.37 -1.63 -5.10
C VAL A 22 -13.91 -1.70 -5.11
N ARG A 23 -14.51 -2.37 -6.10
CA ARG A 23 -15.97 -2.58 -6.15
C ARG A 23 -16.49 -3.39 -4.97
N LEU A 24 -15.73 -4.39 -4.51
CA LEU A 24 -16.07 -5.16 -3.32
C LEU A 24 -16.06 -4.28 -2.07
N LEU A 25 -15.01 -3.47 -1.89
CA LEU A 25 -14.89 -2.52 -0.78
C LEU A 25 -16.08 -1.54 -0.75
N ILE A 26 -16.42 -0.97 -1.90
CA ILE A 26 -17.58 -0.07 -2.02
C ILE A 26 -18.88 -0.80 -1.65
N LYS A 27 -19.03 -2.07 -2.05
CA LYS A 27 -20.23 -2.87 -1.77
C LYS A 27 -20.42 -3.19 -0.28
N ILE A 28 -19.33 -3.32 0.47
CA ILE A 28 -19.37 -3.54 1.93
C ILE A 28 -19.46 -2.23 2.74
N GLY A 29 -19.59 -1.08 2.06
CA GLY A 29 -19.78 0.22 2.68
C GLY A 29 -18.49 1.05 2.85
N PHE A 30 -17.34 0.57 2.38
CA PHE A 30 -16.12 1.37 2.35
C PHE A 30 -16.18 2.39 1.21
N THR A 31 -16.35 3.67 1.56
CA THR A 31 -16.31 4.73 0.56
C THR A 31 -14.87 4.94 0.06
N PRO A 32 -14.68 5.40 -1.19
CA PRO A 32 -13.35 5.71 -1.71
C PRO A 32 -12.57 6.68 -0.81
N ASN A 33 -13.25 7.67 -0.22
CA ASN A 33 -12.62 8.60 0.71
C ASN A 33 -12.10 7.92 1.99
N LEU A 34 -12.84 6.92 2.51
CA LEU A 34 -12.40 6.15 3.67
C LEU A 34 -11.15 5.33 3.37
N ILE A 35 -11.04 4.73 2.19
CA ILE A 35 -9.85 3.97 1.76
C ILE A 35 -8.62 4.88 1.76
N THR A 36 -8.75 6.08 1.17
CA THR A 36 -7.66 7.07 1.16
C THR A 36 -7.26 7.50 2.57
N ILE A 37 -8.24 7.75 3.45
CA ILE A 37 -7.99 8.15 4.85
C ILE A 37 -7.28 7.03 5.62
N VAL A 38 -7.73 5.79 5.47
CA VAL A 38 -7.09 4.62 6.10
C VAL A 38 -5.66 4.45 5.60
N GLY A 39 -5.42 4.55 4.30
CA GLY A 39 -4.07 4.50 3.72
C GLY A 39 -3.17 5.62 4.22
N PHE A 40 -3.70 6.83 4.38
CA PHE A 40 -2.96 7.96 4.96
C PHE A 40 -2.55 7.70 6.41
N PHE A 41 -3.49 7.26 7.26
CA PHE A 41 -3.18 6.95 8.66
C PHE A 41 -2.24 5.75 8.79
N LEU A 42 -2.33 4.78 7.90
CA LEU A 42 -1.42 3.64 7.88
C LEU A 42 0.00 4.07 7.50
N ASN A 43 0.17 4.93 6.48
CA ASN A 43 1.47 5.52 6.15
C ASN A 43 2.02 6.37 7.30
N LEU A 44 1.18 7.16 7.97
CA LEU A 44 1.57 7.94 9.13
C LEU A 44 2.04 7.04 10.29
N GLY A 45 1.33 5.94 10.56
CA GLY A 45 1.73 4.95 11.55
C GLY A 45 3.07 4.29 11.22
N VAL A 46 3.30 3.94 9.95
CA VAL A 46 4.58 3.38 9.50
C VAL A 46 5.72 4.40 9.67
N ALA A 47 5.47 5.67 9.37
CA ALA A 47 6.46 6.72 9.61
C ALA A 47 6.85 6.82 11.10
N VAL A 48 5.88 6.70 12.01
CA VAL A 48 6.15 6.64 13.46
C VAL A 48 7.01 5.42 13.82
N ILE A 49 6.74 4.25 13.25
CA ILE A 49 7.56 3.03 13.46
C ILE A 49 9.00 3.27 12.98
N PHE A 50 9.19 3.93 11.83
CA PHE A 50 10.53 4.28 11.35
C PHE A 50 11.26 5.25 12.28
N ILE A 51 10.58 6.28 12.79
CA ILE A 51 11.17 7.26 13.73
C ILE A 51 11.58 6.57 15.04
N LEU A 52 10.69 5.78 15.64
CA LEU A 52 11.00 5.04 16.87
C LEU A 52 12.10 3.99 16.66
N GLY A 53 12.09 3.31 15.52
CA GLY A 53 13.13 2.37 15.12
C GLY A 53 14.48 3.06 14.96
N ALA A 54 14.51 4.30 14.45
CA ALA A 54 15.74 5.07 14.30
C ALA A 54 16.30 5.60 15.64
N GLU A 55 15.44 5.98 16.58
CA GLU A 55 15.87 6.55 17.87
C GLU A 55 16.25 5.50 18.93
N LYS A 56 15.52 4.37 19.01
CA LYS A 56 15.62 3.42 20.13
C LYS A 56 16.46 2.17 19.86
N THR A 57 16.88 1.94 18.62
CA THR A 57 17.42 0.65 18.23
C THR A 57 18.95 0.62 18.23
N ASN A 58 19.52 -0.38 18.89
CA ASN A 58 20.94 -0.70 18.76
C ASN A 58 21.26 -1.02 17.30
N ARG A 59 22.41 -0.59 16.76
CA ARG A 59 22.76 -0.60 15.31
C ARG A 59 22.63 -1.94 14.56
N GLY A 60 22.25 -3.04 15.22
CA GLY A 60 22.06 -4.37 14.63
C GLY A 60 20.63 -4.94 14.68
N ASP A 61 19.63 -4.24 15.24
CA ASP A 61 18.24 -4.72 15.22
C ASP A 61 17.45 -4.06 14.08
N PHE A 62 17.15 -4.86 13.06
CA PHE A 62 16.44 -4.44 11.86
C PHE A 62 14.95 -4.79 11.90
N SER A 63 14.42 -5.25 13.04
CA SER A 63 13.02 -5.66 13.16
C SER A 63 12.07 -4.51 12.83
N TYR A 64 12.39 -3.30 13.29
CA TYR A 64 11.61 -2.09 12.98
C TYR A 64 11.62 -1.76 11.49
N VAL A 65 12.76 -1.90 10.81
CA VAL A 65 12.88 -1.69 9.36
C VAL A 65 12.10 -2.76 8.60
N GLY A 66 12.15 -4.02 9.04
CA GLY A 66 11.41 -5.12 8.44
C GLY A 66 9.89 -4.96 8.56
N TRP A 67 9.39 -4.68 9.76
CA TRP A 67 7.96 -4.46 9.99
C TRP A 67 7.46 -3.19 9.30
N ALA A 68 8.18 -2.07 9.40
CA ALA A 68 7.81 -0.83 8.71
C ALA A 68 7.84 -0.99 7.18
N GLY A 69 8.88 -1.65 6.65
CA GLY A 69 9.00 -1.95 5.22
C GLY A 69 7.95 -2.92 4.71
N GLY A 70 7.50 -3.88 5.51
CA GLY A 70 6.37 -4.75 5.17
C GLY A 70 5.04 -3.99 5.17
N LEU A 71 4.80 -3.21 6.22
CA LEU A 71 3.54 -2.46 6.39
C LEU A 71 3.37 -1.36 5.35
N ILE A 72 4.45 -0.70 4.90
CA ILE A 72 4.35 0.36 3.89
C ILE A 72 3.86 -0.14 2.53
N LEU A 73 4.12 -1.41 2.19
CA LEU A 73 3.66 -2.03 0.94
C LEU A 73 2.14 -2.24 0.90
N PHE A 74 1.48 -2.29 2.06
CA PHE A 74 0.03 -2.36 2.18
C PHE A 74 -0.61 -0.97 2.35
N ALA A 75 0.22 0.05 2.57
CA ALA A 75 -0.22 1.43 2.77
C ALA A 75 -0.49 2.17 1.44
N GLY A 76 0.00 1.64 0.32
CA GLY A 76 -0.03 2.28 -1.01
C GLY A 76 -0.45 1.33 -2.12
#